data_AF-A0A483GJS8-F1
#
_entry.id   AF-A0A483GJS8-F1
#
_cell.length_a   1.000
_cell.length_b   1.000
_cell.length_c   1.000
_cell.angle_alpha   90.00
_cell.angle_beta   90.00
_cell.angle_gamma   90.00
#
_symmetry.space_group_name_H-M   'P 1'
#
loop_
_entity.id
_entity.type
_entity.pdbx_description
1 polymer ?
#
loop_
_entity_poly.entity_id
_entity_poly.type
_entity_poly.pdbx_seq_one_letter_code
_entity_poly.pdbx_strand_id
1 'polypeptide(L)'
;MQKKVKIEPNDYLNLINDGAIANAKTADGKLIPLLIVDTSVNKDLTHLVNMHEGNNIGDVTSLWAYKRFDHRYVSLVLFFERPVEMKLAISFEVLRYAPLIEGILISKALYLQPGKPGDKIGDDFSAPKILVEIPERTTFDIWESILNKAIKKKLKKEGVQRKNLNKAADEHIALIKGIWGKRLK
;
A
#
# COMPACT_ATOMS: atom_id res chain seq x y z
N MET A 1 11.67 -19.86 3.34
CA MET A 1 12.82 -18.92 3.39
C MET A 1 12.30 -17.50 3.20
N GLN A 2 12.59 -16.57 4.11
CA GLN A 2 12.30 -15.15 3.87
C GLN A 2 13.26 -14.63 2.79
N LYS A 3 12.73 -14.13 1.67
CA LYS A 3 13.54 -13.51 0.62
C LYS A 3 14.13 -12.21 1.16
N LYS A 4 15.47 -12.13 1.20
CA LYS A 4 16.16 -10.87 1.51
C LYS A 4 16.12 -10.01 0.26
N VAL A 5 15.66 -8.78 0.40
CA VAL A 5 15.70 -7.76 -0.66
C VAL A 5 16.67 -6.66 -0.25
N LYS A 6 17.46 -6.16 -1.21
CA LYS A 6 18.25 -4.94 -1.03
C LYS A 6 17.46 -3.77 -1.63
N ILE A 7 17.14 -2.79 -0.79
CA ILE A 7 16.46 -1.56 -1.17
C ILE A 7 17.45 -0.42 -0.93
N GLU A 8 17.85 0.24 -2.01
CA GLU A 8 18.71 1.41 -2.02
C GLU A 8 17.89 2.67 -1.70
N PRO A 9 18.51 3.74 -1.19
CA PRO A 9 17.81 5.00 -0.93
C PRO A 9 17.06 5.56 -2.15
N ASN A 10 17.61 5.42 -3.35
CA ASN A 10 17.02 5.93 -4.59
C ASN A 10 15.81 5.12 -5.08
N ASP A 11 15.59 3.93 -4.53
CA ASP A 11 14.39 3.13 -4.86
C ASP A 11 13.16 3.69 -4.14
N TYR A 12 13.34 4.46 -3.06
CA TYR A 12 12.24 4.95 -2.26
C TYR A 12 11.55 6.15 -2.90
N LEU A 13 10.25 6.01 -3.14
CA LEU A 13 9.38 7.14 -3.45
C LEU A 13 8.53 7.49 -2.23
N ASN A 14 8.39 8.80 -1.99
CA ASN A 14 7.62 9.30 -0.86
C ASN A 14 6.13 9.19 -1.16
N LEU A 15 5.39 8.53 -0.28
CA LEU A 15 3.93 8.59 -0.29
C LEU A 15 3.48 9.97 0.20
N ILE A 16 2.92 10.78 -0.70
CA ILE A 16 2.43 12.13 -0.39
C ILE A 16 1.01 12.04 0.16
N ASN A 17 0.19 11.22 -0.48
CA ASN A 17 -1.23 11.12 -0.19
C ASN A 17 -1.77 9.73 -0.53
N ASP A 18 -2.95 9.41 -0.02
CA ASP A 18 -3.61 8.14 -0.25
C ASP A 18 -5.11 8.33 -0.45
N GLY A 19 -5.75 7.31 -1.01
CA GLY A 19 -7.17 7.29 -1.24
C GLY A 19 -7.67 5.89 -1.55
N ALA A 20 -8.89 5.81 -2.05
CA ALA A 20 -9.47 4.55 -2.49
C ALA A 20 -10.40 4.79 -3.68
N ILE A 21 -10.32 3.90 -4.66
CA ILE A 21 -11.13 3.93 -5.88
C ILE A 21 -11.89 2.62 -5.95
N ALA A 22 -13.20 2.70 -6.12
CA ALA A 22 -14.02 1.56 -6.51
C ALA A 22 -14.63 1.86 -7.89
N ASN A 23 -14.63 0.86 -8.76
CA ASN A 23 -15.20 0.96 -10.11
C ASN A 23 -15.94 -0.33 -10.41
N ALA A 24 -17.21 -0.26 -10.81
CA ALA A 24 -18.03 -1.43 -11.13
C ALA A 24 -17.41 -2.32 -12.24
N LYS A 25 -16.57 -1.74 -13.11
CA LYS A 25 -15.90 -2.44 -14.21
C LYS A 25 -14.52 -3.01 -13.84
N THR A 26 -14.00 -2.74 -12.65
CA THR A 26 -12.66 -3.14 -12.22
C THR A 26 -12.73 -3.97 -10.95
N ALA A 27 -12.07 -5.13 -10.93
CA ALA A 27 -11.97 -6.00 -9.77
C ALA A 27 -13.34 -6.27 -9.07
N ASP A 28 -14.39 -6.49 -9.86
CA ASP A 28 -15.78 -6.74 -9.39
C ASP A 28 -16.31 -5.68 -8.42
N GLY A 29 -16.01 -4.40 -8.65
CA GLY A 29 -16.49 -3.30 -7.82
C GLY A 29 -15.82 -3.21 -6.45
N LYS A 30 -14.73 -3.95 -6.21
CA LYS A 30 -13.94 -3.87 -4.97
C LYS A 30 -13.36 -2.47 -4.79
N LEU A 31 -13.26 -2.05 -3.54
CA LEU A 31 -12.51 -0.87 -3.15
C LEU A 31 -11.01 -1.15 -3.25
N ILE A 32 -10.30 -0.41 -4.10
CA ILE A 32 -8.86 -0.56 -4.34
C ILE A 32 -8.13 0.67 -3.80
N PRO A 33 -7.06 0.50 -2.99
CA PRO A 33 -6.21 1.60 -2.54
C PRO A 33 -5.63 2.43 -3.68
N LEU A 34 -5.51 3.73 -3.47
CA LEU A 34 -4.75 4.65 -4.32
C LEU A 34 -3.54 5.16 -3.53
N LEU A 35 -2.36 5.08 -4.13
CA LEU A 35 -1.12 5.65 -3.62
C LEU A 35 -0.71 6.81 -4.52
N ILE A 36 -0.62 8.02 -3.96
CA ILE A 36 -0.08 9.20 -4.64
C ILE A 36 1.35 9.41 -4.17
N VAL A 37 2.31 9.24 -5.08
CA VAL A 37 3.74 9.24 -4.74
C VAL A 37 4.49 10.39 -5.42
N ASP A 38 5.50 10.92 -4.75
CA ASP A 38 6.28 12.06 -5.22
C ASP A 38 7.18 11.67 -6.40
N THR A 39 6.92 12.26 -7.55
CA THR A 39 7.73 12.12 -8.76
C THR A 39 8.30 13.46 -9.25
N SER A 40 8.30 14.48 -8.39
CA SER A 40 8.81 15.82 -8.74
C SER A 40 10.31 15.82 -9.06
N VAL A 41 11.08 14.98 -8.36
CA VAL A 41 12.53 14.80 -8.58
C VAL A 41 12.82 13.64 -9.52
N ASN A 42 12.28 12.44 -9.22
CA ASN A 42 12.41 11.27 -10.08
C ASN A 42 11.12 11.06 -10.90
N LYS A 43 11.23 11.22 -12.23
CA LYS A 43 10.11 11.10 -13.17
C LYS A 43 9.90 9.71 -13.75
N ASP A 44 10.69 8.70 -13.37
CA ASP A 44 10.64 7.34 -13.96
C ASP A 44 9.23 6.75 -13.88
N LEU A 45 8.59 6.85 -12.71
CA LEU A 45 7.21 6.39 -12.54
C LEU A 45 6.22 7.22 -13.37
N THR A 46 6.45 8.53 -13.53
CA THR A 46 5.60 9.37 -14.39
C THR A 46 5.68 8.90 -15.84
N HIS A 47 6.89 8.62 -16.33
CA HIS A 47 7.08 8.08 -17.68
C HIS A 47 6.44 6.71 -17.84
N LEU A 48 6.61 5.80 -16.86
CA LEU A 48 5.96 4.49 -16.88
C LEU A 48 4.44 4.61 -16.98
N VAL A 49 3.83 5.45 -16.15
CA VAL A 49 2.37 5.66 -16.11
C VAL A 49 1.87 6.21 -17.45
N ASN A 50 2.58 7.17 -18.04
CA ASN A 50 2.23 7.73 -19.35
C ASN A 50 2.38 6.70 -20.49
N MET A 51 3.37 5.80 -20.43
CA MET A 51 3.51 4.73 -21.43
C MET A 51 2.38 3.69 -21.37
N HIS A 52 1.78 3.50 -20.20
CA HIS A 52 0.61 2.66 -20.00
C HIS A 52 -0.71 3.32 -20.40
N GLU A 53 -0.72 4.64 -20.59
CA GLU A 53 -1.89 5.36 -21.07
C GLU A 53 -2.23 4.89 -22.50
N GLY A 54 -3.23 4.01 -22.61
CA GLY A 54 -3.63 3.36 -23.86
C GLY A 54 -3.10 1.94 -24.07
N ASN A 55 -2.18 1.45 -23.22
CA ASN A 55 -1.61 0.09 -23.28
C ASN A 55 -1.70 -0.61 -21.91
N ASN A 56 -2.67 -1.52 -21.75
CA ASN A 56 -2.88 -2.29 -20.51
C ASN A 56 -1.87 -3.45 -20.32
N ILE A 57 -0.69 -3.38 -20.93
CA ILE A 57 0.30 -4.47 -20.94
C ILE A 57 1.50 -4.05 -20.11
N GLY A 58 1.76 -4.79 -19.04
CA GLY A 58 2.97 -4.66 -18.24
C GLY A 58 3.10 -5.85 -17.30
N ASP A 59 4.33 -6.09 -16.86
CA ASP A 59 4.67 -7.16 -15.95
C ASP A 59 5.24 -6.53 -14.68
N VAL A 60 4.61 -6.83 -13.55
CA VAL A 60 5.02 -6.33 -12.23
C VAL A 60 5.05 -7.46 -11.23
N THR A 61 6.13 -7.53 -10.46
CA THR A 61 6.22 -8.39 -9.27
C THR A 61 6.35 -7.54 -8.02
N SER A 62 5.94 -8.10 -6.89
CA SER A 62 5.89 -7.37 -5.63
C SER A 62 6.38 -8.21 -4.46
N LEU A 63 6.90 -7.54 -3.43
CA LEU A 63 7.21 -8.14 -2.14
C LEU A 63 6.97 -7.15 -1.01
N TRP A 64 6.64 -7.69 0.16
CA TRP A 64 6.64 -6.93 1.41
C TRP A 64 7.98 -7.10 2.12
N ALA A 65 8.54 -5.99 2.59
CA ALA A 65 9.80 -5.91 3.32
C ALA A 65 9.61 -5.23 4.67
N TYR A 66 10.39 -5.65 5.66
CA TYR A 66 10.40 -5.08 7.01
C TYR A 66 11.76 -5.35 7.66
N LYS A 67 12.14 -4.56 8.67
CA LYS A 67 13.37 -4.81 9.42
C LYS A 67 13.11 -5.82 10.52
N ARG A 68 13.95 -6.87 10.62
CA ARG A 68 13.79 -7.99 11.57
C ARG A 68 13.52 -7.58 13.04
N PHE A 69 14.09 -6.48 13.49
CA PHE A 69 13.99 -6.02 14.89
C PHE A 69 13.18 -4.73 15.06
N ASP A 70 12.83 -4.05 13.96
CA ASP A 70 12.09 -2.80 13.98
C ASP A 70 10.96 -2.84 12.95
N HIS A 71 9.75 -3.07 13.44
CA HIS A 71 8.53 -3.11 12.63
C HIS A 71 7.77 -1.79 12.66
N ARG A 72 8.43 -0.66 12.98
CA ARG A 72 7.78 0.66 12.89
C ARG A 72 7.41 1.00 11.45
N TYR A 73 8.22 0.56 10.51
CA TYR A 73 8.01 0.74 9.09
C TYR A 73 8.01 -0.60 8.37
N VAL A 74 7.14 -0.70 7.37
CA VAL A 74 7.11 -1.79 6.40
C VAL A 74 7.17 -1.18 5.00
N SER A 75 7.67 -1.92 4.02
CA SER A 75 7.78 -1.40 2.66
C SER A 75 7.15 -2.37 1.67
N LEU A 76 6.38 -1.84 0.73
CA LEU A 76 6.00 -2.57 -0.49
C LEU A 76 7.03 -2.23 -1.55
N VAL A 77 7.66 -3.27 -2.11
CA VAL A 77 8.62 -3.13 -3.21
C VAL A 77 7.97 -3.68 -4.47
N LEU A 78 8.01 -2.89 -5.53
CA LEU A 78 7.51 -3.24 -6.85
C LEU A 78 8.67 -3.32 -7.84
N PHE A 79 8.66 -4.36 -8.65
CA PHE A 79 9.61 -4.59 -9.73
C PHE A 79 8.82 -4.64 -11.02
N PHE A 80 8.90 -3.56 -11.80
CA PHE A 80 8.37 -3.50 -13.15
C PHE A 80 9.40 -4.10 -14.10
N GLU A 81 8.96 -5.02 -14.94
CA GLU A 81 9.79 -5.69 -15.96
C GLU A 81 9.46 -5.16 -17.36
N ARG A 82 8.23 -4.71 -17.60
CA ARG A 82 7.75 -4.15 -18.88
C ARG A 82 6.74 -3.03 -18.66
N PRO A 83 6.70 -2.01 -19.54
CA PRO A 83 7.56 -1.78 -20.70
C PRO A 83 8.96 -1.25 -20.35
N VAL A 84 9.17 -0.82 -19.10
CA VAL A 84 10.45 -0.30 -18.59
C VAL A 84 10.82 -1.06 -17.33
N GLU A 85 12.08 -1.50 -17.25
CA GLU A 85 12.60 -2.08 -16.02
C GLU A 85 12.77 -0.99 -14.96
N MET A 86 12.01 -1.11 -13.87
CA MET A 86 12.07 -0.16 -12.76
C MET A 86 11.82 -0.88 -11.44
N LYS A 87 12.59 -0.52 -10.43
CA LYS A 87 12.35 -0.96 -9.05
C LYS A 87 11.98 0.26 -8.22
N LEU A 88 10.88 0.18 -7.48
CA LEU A 88 10.51 1.21 -6.51
C LEU A 88 10.06 0.59 -5.19
N ALA A 89 10.22 1.35 -4.12
CA ALA A 89 9.78 0.98 -2.79
C ALA A 89 8.98 2.12 -2.17
N ILE A 90 7.88 1.76 -1.51
CA ILE A 90 7.05 2.71 -0.75
C ILE A 90 7.09 2.26 0.71
N SER A 91 7.49 3.16 1.60
CA SER A 91 7.60 2.88 3.04
C SER A 91 6.38 3.41 3.79
N PHE A 92 5.82 2.57 4.65
CA PHE A 92 4.62 2.85 5.42
C PHE A 92 4.95 2.80 6.91
N GLU A 93 4.66 3.89 7.63
CA GLU A 93 4.60 3.84 9.09
C GLU A 93 3.38 3.00 9.50
N VAL A 94 3.61 1.92 10.24
CA VAL A 94 2.63 0.85 10.46
C VAL A 94 1.34 1.37 11.09
N LEU A 95 1.41 2.24 12.11
CA LEU A 95 0.19 2.68 12.79
C LEU A 95 -0.62 3.67 11.94
N ARG A 96 0.05 4.59 11.25
CA ARG A 96 -0.59 5.59 10.38
C ARG A 96 -1.24 4.96 9.15
N TYR A 97 -0.55 4.01 8.51
CA TYR A 97 -0.98 3.45 7.23
C TYR A 97 -1.53 2.02 7.32
N ALA A 98 -1.83 1.52 8.53
CA ALA A 98 -2.46 0.20 8.70
C ALA A 98 -3.71 -0.01 7.84
N PRO A 99 -4.65 0.96 7.73
CA PRO A 99 -5.79 0.80 6.84
C PRO A 99 -5.40 0.62 5.39
N LEU A 100 -4.44 1.40 4.91
CA LEU A 100 -3.98 1.32 3.53
C LEU A 100 -3.30 -0.02 3.22
N ILE A 101 -2.44 -0.51 4.12
CA ILE A 101 -1.77 -1.81 3.99
C ILE A 101 -2.81 -2.95 3.97
N GLU A 102 -3.78 -2.94 4.90
CA GLU A 102 -4.89 -3.90 4.90
C GLU A 102 -5.67 -3.87 3.59
N GLY A 103 -5.93 -2.68 3.05
CA GLY A 103 -6.59 -2.51 1.75
C GLY A 103 -5.83 -3.18 0.62
N ILE A 104 -4.50 -3.04 0.57
CA ILE A 104 -3.67 -3.68 -0.45
C ILE A 104 -3.71 -5.20 -0.29
N LEU A 105 -3.63 -5.69 0.96
CA LEU A 105 -3.64 -7.12 1.25
C LEU A 105 -4.99 -7.79 0.95
N ILE A 106 -6.11 -7.09 1.14
CA ILE A 106 -7.48 -7.57 0.90
C ILE A 106 -7.85 -7.48 -0.58
N SER A 107 -7.61 -6.32 -1.21
CA SER A 107 -7.96 -6.09 -2.61
C SER A 107 -7.03 -6.82 -3.58
N LYS A 108 -5.81 -7.19 -3.12
CA LYS A 108 -4.74 -7.74 -3.97
C LYS A 108 -4.38 -6.82 -5.12
N ALA A 109 -4.58 -5.53 -4.97
CA ALA A 109 -4.26 -4.53 -5.98
C ALA A 109 -4.04 -3.16 -5.34
N LEU A 110 -3.47 -2.24 -6.10
CA LEU A 110 -3.43 -0.82 -5.78
C LEU A 110 -3.36 0.00 -7.06
N TYR A 111 -3.86 1.22 -7.01
CA TYR A 111 -3.54 2.25 -7.99
C TYR A 111 -2.28 2.99 -7.56
N LEU A 112 -1.37 3.20 -8.50
CA LEU A 112 -0.19 4.02 -8.31
C LEU A 112 -0.29 5.26 -9.20
N GLN A 113 -0.31 6.42 -8.58
CA GLN A 113 -0.47 7.71 -9.23
C GLN A 113 0.78 8.58 -8.97
N PRO A 114 1.47 9.05 -10.02
CA PRO A 114 2.48 10.08 -9.89
C PRO A 114 1.84 11.38 -9.39
N GLY A 115 2.55 12.10 -8.52
CA GLY A 115 2.11 13.39 -8.02
C GLY A 115 3.27 14.22 -7.49
N LYS A 116 2.92 15.37 -6.91
CA LYS A 116 3.83 16.29 -6.23
C LYS A 116 3.26 16.71 -4.88
N PRO A 117 4.09 17.17 -3.94
CA PRO A 117 3.62 17.61 -2.63
C PRO A 117 2.47 18.62 -2.75
N GLY A 118 1.35 18.32 -2.08
CA GLY A 118 0.13 19.13 -2.11
C GLY A 118 -1.00 18.55 -2.95
N ASP A 119 -0.71 17.62 -3.86
CA ASP A 119 -1.75 16.98 -4.69
C ASP A 119 -2.72 16.12 -3.87
N LYS A 120 -4.02 16.20 -4.21
CA LYS A 120 -5.08 15.38 -3.62
C LYS A 120 -5.89 14.68 -4.71
N ILE A 121 -6.48 13.54 -4.37
CA ILE A 121 -7.37 12.80 -5.28
C ILE A 121 -8.57 13.65 -5.75
N GLY A 122 -9.07 14.55 -4.89
CA GLY A 122 -10.20 15.41 -5.20
C GLY A 122 -9.89 16.51 -6.21
N ASP A 123 -8.61 16.78 -6.46
CA ASP A 123 -8.20 17.84 -7.37
C ASP A 123 -8.31 17.39 -8.84
N ASP A 124 -7.99 16.11 -9.12
CA ASP A 124 -8.11 15.53 -10.46
C ASP A 124 -8.30 14.00 -10.39
N PHE A 125 -9.54 13.54 -10.59
CA PHE A 125 -9.87 12.12 -10.64
C PHE A 125 -9.37 11.44 -11.93
N SER A 126 -9.16 12.22 -13.00
CA SER A 126 -8.67 11.73 -14.30
C SER A 126 -7.15 11.65 -14.40
N ALA A 127 -6.44 12.11 -13.36
CA ALA A 127 -4.99 12.05 -13.28
C ALA A 127 -4.46 10.65 -13.68
N PRO A 128 -3.42 10.59 -14.54
CA PRO A 128 -2.84 9.32 -14.98
C PRO A 128 -2.39 8.46 -13.80
N LYS A 129 -2.75 7.17 -13.86
CA LYS A 129 -2.45 6.18 -12.83
C LYS A 129 -2.43 4.79 -13.44
N ILE A 130 -1.67 3.89 -12.82
CA ILE A 130 -1.62 2.48 -13.21
C ILE A 130 -2.25 1.62 -12.13
N LEU A 131 -3.01 0.59 -12.53
CA LEU A 131 -3.48 -0.46 -11.63
C LEU A 131 -2.41 -1.53 -11.56
N VAL A 132 -1.91 -1.77 -10.34
CA VAL A 132 -0.91 -2.79 -10.04
C VAL A 132 -1.61 -3.93 -9.32
N GLU A 133 -1.60 -5.11 -9.92
CA GLU A 133 -2.00 -6.35 -9.24
C GLU A 133 -0.89 -6.78 -8.27
N ILE A 134 -1.29 -7.24 -7.08
CA ILE A 134 -0.41 -7.80 -6.06
C ILE A 134 -0.68 -9.31 -6.02
N PRO A 135 0.14 -10.13 -6.70
CA PRO A 135 -0.11 -11.56 -6.82
C PRO A 135 -0.24 -12.23 -5.46
N GLU A 136 -1.06 -13.29 -5.35
CA GLU A 136 -1.26 -14.02 -4.07
C GLU A 136 0.04 -14.53 -3.46
N ARG A 137 1.02 -14.90 -4.31
CA ARG A 137 2.38 -15.28 -3.90
C ARG A 137 3.15 -14.18 -3.16
N THR A 138 2.70 -12.93 -3.26
CA THR A 138 3.20 -11.79 -2.48
C THR A 138 2.58 -11.85 -1.09
N THR A 139 3.03 -12.83 -0.30
CA THR A 139 2.54 -13.00 1.06
C THR A 139 3.18 -11.99 2.00
N PHE A 140 2.43 -11.58 3.01
CA PHE A 140 2.94 -10.80 4.14
C PHE A 140 2.54 -11.48 5.44
N ASP A 141 2.97 -12.73 5.61
CA ASP A 141 2.46 -13.65 6.63
C ASP A 141 2.58 -13.14 8.08
N ILE A 142 3.53 -12.24 8.33
CA ILE A 142 3.74 -11.68 9.66
C ILE A 142 2.97 -10.37 9.91
N TRP A 143 2.23 -9.86 8.92
CA TRP A 143 1.54 -8.58 9.00
C TRP A 143 0.59 -8.51 10.20
N GLU A 144 -0.23 -9.54 10.41
CA GLU A 144 -1.18 -9.57 11.53
C GLU A 144 -0.47 -9.46 12.89
N SER A 145 0.68 -10.12 13.03
CA SER A 145 1.51 -10.03 14.24
C SER A 145 2.13 -8.64 14.43
N ILE A 146 2.63 -8.02 13.34
CA ILE A 146 3.14 -6.65 13.34
C ILE A 146 2.04 -5.68 13.79
N LEU A 147 0.89 -5.73 13.12
CA LEU A 147 -0.24 -4.82 13.33
C LEU A 147 -0.79 -4.96 14.75
N ASN A 148 -1.04 -6.20 15.20
CA ASN A 148 -1.56 -6.47 16.54
C ASN A 148 -0.62 -5.94 17.63
N LYS A 149 0.70 -6.17 17.49
CA LYS A 149 1.70 -5.65 18.43
C LYS A 149 1.74 -4.12 18.44
N ALA A 150 1.66 -3.48 17.28
CA ALA A 150 1.66 -2.03 17.15
C ALA A 150 0.42 -1.41 17.82
N ILE A 151 -0.77 -1.92 17.52
CA ILE A 151 -2.04 -1.45 18.08
C ILE A 151 -2.07 -1.65 19.60
N LYS A 152 -1.71 -2.84 20.11
CA LYS A 152 -1.64 -3.07 21.56
C LYS A 152 -0.70 -2.09 22.27
N LYS A 153 0.44 -1.77 21.65
CA LYS A 153 1.39 -0.79 22.18
C LYS A 153 0.77 0.62 22.22
N LYS A 154 0.02 1.01 21.17
CA LYS A 154 -0.71 2.29 21.12
C LYS A 154 -1.80 2.35 22.20
N LEU A 155 -2.71 1.37 22.23
CA LEU A 155 -3.82 1.30 23.18
C LEU A 155 -3.34 1.27 24.64
N LYS A 156 -2.24 0.57 24.93
CA LYS A 156 -1.64 0.58 26.27
C LYS A 156 -1.16 1.98 26.67
N LYS A 157 -0.59 2.74 25.74
CA LYS A 157 -0.17 4.14 25.99
C LYS A 157 -1.38 5.07 26.19
N GLU A 158 -2.50 4.76 25.55
CA GLU A 158 -3.77 5.48 25.70
C GLU A 158 -4.56 5.06 26.96
N GLY A 159 -4.03 4.17 27.79
CA GLY A 159 -4.60 3.82 29.10
C GLY A 159 -5.50 2.58 29.11
N VAL A 160 -5.61 1.83 28.00
CA VAL A 160 -6.40 0.58 27.98
C VAL A 160 -5.80 -0.45 28.93
N GLN A 161 -6.64 -0.95 29.85
CA GLN A 161 -6.23 -1.93 30.86
C GLN A 161 -5.76 -3.24 30.21
N ARG A 162 -4.73 -3.87 30.80
CA ARG A 162 -4.11 -5.10 30.28
C ARG A 162 -5.13 -6.20 29.97
N LYS A 163 -6.15 -6.38 30.82
CA LYS A 163 -7.21 -7.37 30.65
C LYS A 163 -8.07 -7.17 29.39
N ASN A 164 -8.17 -5.94 28.90
CA ASN A 164 -8.99 -5.57 27.74
C ASN A 164 -8.16 -5.38 26.46
N LEU A 165 -6.82 -5.40 26.53
CA LEU A 165 -5.95 -5.06 25.40
C LEU A 165 -6.14 -5.96 24.18
N ASN A 166 -6.35 -7.26 24.37
CA ASN A 166 -6.55 -8.18 23.26
C ASN A 166 -7.85 -7.85 22.52
N LYS A 167 -8.97 -7.84 23.24
CA LYS A 167 -10.29 -7.51 22.69
C LYS A 167 -10.30 -6.17 21.97
N ALA A 168 -9.77 -5.12 22.60
CA ALA A 168 -9.72 -3.78 22.00
C ALA A 168 -8.84 -3.72 20.74
N ALA A 169 -7.73 -4.47 20.70
CA ALA A 169 -6.90 -4.56 19.50
C ALA A 169 -7.61 -5.30 18.37
N ASP A 170 -8.29 -6.41 18.68
CA ASP A 170 -9.02 -7.21 17.71
C ASP A 170 -10.20 -6.43 17.11
N GLU A 171 -10.94 -5.69 17.93
CA GLU A 171 -12.00 -4.76 17.49
C GLU A 171 -11.45 -3.66 16.57
N HIS A 172 -10.30 -3.08 16.93
CA HIS A 172 -9.66 -2.05 16.10
C HIS A 172 -9.23 -2.60 14.72
N ILE A 173 -8.65 -3.80 14.70
CA ILE A 173 -8.26 -4.47 13.44
C ILE A 173 -9.50 -4.80 12.60
N ALA A 174 -10.58 -5.29 13.23
CA ALA A 174 -11.82 -5.59 12.54
C ALA A 174 -12.44 -4.36 11.88
N LEU A 175 -12.41 -3.20 12.56
CA LEU A 175 -12.86 -1.92 11.98
C LEU A 175 -12.05 -1.55 10.74
N ILE A 176 -10.73 -1.70 10.80
CA ILE A 176 -9.84 -1.43 9.67
C ILE A 176 -10.20 -2.34 8.47
N LYS A 177 -10.30 -3.66 8.71
CA LYS A 177 -10.64 -4.64 7.67
C LYS A 177 -12.03 -4.38 7.07
N GLY A 178 -12.98 -3.94 7.89
CA GLY A 178 -14.36 -3.63 7.49
C GLY A 178 -14.48 -2.51 6.46
N ILE A 179 -13.51 -1.58 6.38
CA ILE A 179 -13.50 -0.51 5.37
C ILE A 179 -13.40 -1.11 3.95
N TRP A 180 -12.54 -2.12 3.78
CA TRP A 180 -12.20 -2.71 2.49
C TRP A 180 -13.09 -3.88 2.08
N GLY A 181 -13.90 -4.39 3.01
CA GLY A 181 -14.94 -5.37 2.70
C GLY A 181 -16.11 -4.80 1.89
N LYS A 182 -16.17 -3.47 1.71
CA LYS A 182 -17.21 -2.79 0.92
C LYS A 182 -16.98 -2.98 -0.59
N ARG A 183 -18.08 -3.18 -1.33
CA ARG A 183 -18.10 -3.25 -2.79
C ARG A 183 -19.16 -2.31 -3.33
N LEU A 184 -18.88 -1.69 -4.48
CA LEU A 184 -19.93 -1.04 -5.26
C LEU A 184 -20.85 -2.13 -5.81
N LYS A 185 -22.15 -1.94 -5.62
CA LYS A 185 -23.19 -2.77 -6.21
C LYS A 185 -23.50 -2.32 -7.63
#